data_AF-A0A5C8MD05-F1
#
_entry.id   AF-A0A5C8MD05-F1
#
_cell.length_a   1.000
_cell.length_b   1.000
_cell.length_c   1.000
_cell.angle_alpha   90.00
_cell.angle_beta   90.00
_cell.angle_gamma   90.00
#
_symmetry.space_group_name_H-M   'P 1'
#
loop_
_entity.id
_entity.type
_entity.pdbx_description
1 polymer ?
#
loop_
_entity_poly.entity_id
_entity_poly.type
_entity_poly.pdbx_seq_one_letter_code
_entity_poly.pdbx_strand_id
1 'polypeptide(L)' 'MLGGCFWLISLMPEWMQKIANFVPQKWAIDAIARMASGQTLSEMWIHMGVLTLFALILLGVGSVILKPGEAEVS' A
#
# COMPACT_ATOMS: atom_id res chain seq x y z
N MET A 1 -0.86 -10.05 -5.28
CA MET A 1 -2.00 -10.53 -6.08
C MET A 1 -3.29 -9.76 -5.80
N LEU A 2 -3.75 -9.71 -4.54
CA LEU A 2 -5.01 -9.04 -4.13
C LEU A 2 -5.13 -7.55 -4.46
N GLY A 3 -4.03 -6.81 -4.57
CA GLY A 3 -4.07 -5.40 -4.97
C GLY A 3 -4.18 -5.14 -6.48
N GLY A 4 -4.48 -6.15 -7.28
CA GLY A 4 -4.72 -5.98 -8.71
C GLY A 4 -3.52 -6.22 -9.63
N CYS A 5 -2.43 -6.80 -9.13
CA CYS A 5 -1.20 -7.00 -9.91
C CYS A 5 -1.32 -8.12 -10.96
N PHE A 6 -2.11 -9.16 -10.66
CA PHE A 6 -2.26 -10.34 -11.53
C PHE A 6 -3.59 -10.35 -12.30
N TRP A 7 -4.60 -9.66 -11.78
CA TRP A 7 -5.92 -9.53 -12.37
C TRP A 7 -6.50 -8.16 -12.00
N LEU A 8 -7.35 -7.58 -12.85
CA LEU A 8 -7.98 -6.30 -12.54
C LEU A 8 -8.88 -6.41 -11.31
N ILE A 9 -8.87 -5.38 -10.47
CA ILE A 9 -9.71 -5.34 -9.26
C ILE A 9 -11.19 -5.43 -9.60
N SER A 10 -11.61 -4.87 -10.74
CA SER A 10 -12.98 -4.93 -11.24
C SER A 10 -13.49 -6.34 -11.54
N LEU A 11 -12.60 -7.33 -11.72
CA LEU A 11 -12.98 -8.73 -11.95
C LEU A 11 -13.25 -9.50 -10.66
N MET A 12 -12.89 -8.94 -9.50
CA MET A 12 -13.11 -9.58 -8.21
C MET A 12 -14.52 -9.31 -7.66
N PRO A 13 -15.11 -10.20 -6.84
CA PRO A 13 -16.37 -9.92 -6.14
C PRO A 13 -16.29 -8.68 -5.24
N GLU A 14 -17.40 -7.94 -5.02
CA GLU A 14 -17.38 -6.66 -4.28
C GLU A 14 -16.69 -6.74 -2.91
N TRP A 15 -16.89 -7.82 -2.16
CA TRP A 15 -16.28 -7.97 -0.84
C TRP A 15 -14.75 -8.00 -0.93
N MET A 16 -14.20 -8.62 -1.96
CA MET A 16 -12.76 -8.74 -2.18
C MET A 16 -12.17 -7.41 -2.68
N GLN A 17 -12.92 -6.66 -3.50
CA GLN A 17 -12.55 -5.30 -3.89
C GLN A 17 -12.43 -4.37 -2.67
N LYS A 18 -13.32 -4.52 -1.68
CA LYS A 18 -13.24 -3.76 -0.42
C LYS A 18 -12.00 -4.13 0.38
N ILE A 19 -11.68 -5.42 0.49
CA ILE A 19 -10.47 -5.90 1.17
C ILE A 19 -9.20 -5.36 0.49
N ALA A 20 -9.19 -5.22 -0.84
CA ALA A 20 -8.04 -4.69 -1.57
C ALA A 20 -7.63 -3.27 -1.12
N ASN A 21 -8.56 -2.46 -0.60
CA ASN A 21 -8.24 -1.13 -0.05
C ASN A 21 -7.39 -1.17 1.22
N PHE A 22 -7.35 -2.31 1.92
CA PHE A 22 -6.57 -2.51 3.15
C PHE A 22 -5.14 -2.98 2.89
N VAL A 23 -4.69 -3.04 1.64
CA VAL A 23 -3.35 -3.49 1.32
C VAL A 23 -2.57 -2.42 0.53
N PRO A 24 -1.35 -2.04 0.96
CA PRO A 24 -0.60 -0.95 0.33
C PRO A 24 -0.36 -1.17 -1.17
N GLN A 25 -0.19 -2.43 -1.59
CA GLN A 25 0.04 -2.77 -2.99
C GLN A 25 -1.06 -2.27 -3.96
N LYS A 26 -2.32 -2.19 -3.51
CA LYS A 26 -3.44 -1.72 -4.33
C LYS A 26 -3.26 -0.27 -4.71
N TRP A 27 -2.82 0.53 -3.74
CA TRP A 27 -2.59 1.95 -3.92
C TRP A 27 -1.40 2.23 -4.84
N ALA A 28 -0.33 1.44 -4.72
CA ALA A 28 0.81 1.54 -5.64
C ALA A 28 0.40 1.21 -7.09
N ILE A 29 -0.31 0.10 -7.30
CA ILE A 29 -0.71 -0.35 -8.64
C ILE A 29 -1.73 0.62 -9.27
N ASP A 30 -2.69 1.11 -8.49
CA ASP A 30 -3.68 2.09 -8.99
C ASP A 30 -3.01 3.42 -9.40
N ALA A 31 -2.01 3.88 -8.64
CA ALA A 31 -1.23 5.07 -9.00
C ALA A 31 -0.45 4.87 -10.31
N ILE A 32 0.21 3.71 -10.47
CA ILE A 32 0.95 3.37 -11.69
C ILE A 32 0.01 3.32 -12.90
N ALA A 33 -1.17 2.69 -12.75
CA ALA A 33 -2.16 2.61 -13.83
C ALA A 33 -2.67 3.99 -14.26
N ARG A 34 -2.94 4.89 -13.30
CA ARG A 34 -3.35 6.27 -13.56
C ARG A 34 -2.28 7.07 -14.29
N MET A 35 -1.03 6.98 -13.83
CA MET A 35 0.09 7.63 -14.53
C MET A 35 0.28 7.08 -15.95
N ALA A 36 0.13 5.76 -16.14
CA ALA A 36 0.18 5.15 -17.47
C ALA A 36 -0.97 5.62 -18.39
N SER A 37 -2.12 6.05 -17.83
CA SER A 37 -3.20 6.68 -18.58
C SER A 37 -2.98 8.17 -18.90
N GLY A 38 -1.80 8.72 -18.56
CA GLY A 38 -1.43 10.10 -18.85
C GLY A 38 -1.70 11.09 -17.71
N GLN A 39 -2.09 10.62 -16.52
CA GLN A 39 -2.20 11.49 -15.34
C GLN A 39 -0.81 11.86 -14.82
N THR A 40 -0.72 13.04 -14.25
CA THR A 40 0.49 13.60 -13.67
C THR A 40 0.77 13.04 -12.27
N LEU A 41 2.04 13.10 -11.84
CA LEU A 41 2.42 12.65 -10.50
C LEU A 41 1.71 13.46 -9.38
N SER A 42 1.44 14.74 -9.62
CA SER A 42 0.70 15.61 -8.69
C SER A 42 -0.73 15.10 -8.39
N GLU A 43 -1.35 14.39 -9.32
CA GLU A 43 -2.69 13.84 -9.13
C GLU A 43 -2.69 12.58 -8.24
N MET A 44 -1.51 11.98 -7.98
CA MET A 44 -1.35 10.77 -7.17
C MET A 44 -1.15 11.06 -5.67
N TRP A 45 -1.43 12.29 -5.22
CA TRP A 45 -1.17 12.71 -3.83
C TRP A 45 -1.90 11.86 -2.79
N ILE A 46 -3.13 11.40 -3.08
CA ILE A 46 -3.86 10.47 -2.19
C ILE A 46 -3.12 9.14 -2.08
N HIS A 47 -2.68 8.56 -3.21
CA HIS A 47 -1.97 7.28 -3.21
C HIS A 47 -0.66 7.37 -2.42
N MET A 48 0.10 8.47 -2.60
CA MET A 48 1.32 8.73 -1.84
C MET A 48 1.04 8.92 -0.35
N GLY A 49 -0.02 9.64 0.00
CA GLY A 49 -0.44 9.82 1.39
C GLY A 49 -0.80 8.49 2.07
N VAL A 50 -1.58 7.64 1.41
CA VAL A 50 -1.97 6.33 1.94
C VAL A 50 -0.78 5.40 2.08
N LEU A 51 0.12 5.35 1.08
CA LEU A 51 1.35 4.54 1.16
C LEU A 51 2.27 5.01 2.29
N THR A 52 2.38 6.32 2.49
CA THR A 52 3.14 6.90 3.61
C THR A 52 2.53 6.50 4.95
N LEU A 53 1.21 6.54 5.07
CA LEU A 53 0.51 6.08 6.28
C LEU A 53 0.80 4.61 6.58
N PHE A 54 0.74 3.73 5.58
CA PHE A 54 1.12 2.33 5.74
C PHE A 54 2.58 2.18 6.20
N ALA A 55 3.51 2.93 5.60
CA ALA A 55 4.91 2.91 5.99
C ALA A 55 5.09 3.33 7.45
N LEU A 56 4.47 4.42 7.88
CA LEU A 56 4.55 4.90 9.27
C LEU A 56 3.97 3.88 10.25
N ILE A 57 2.83 3.28 9.95
CA ILE A 57 2.20 2.27 10.81
C ILE A 57 3.10 1.04 10.91
N LEU A 58 3.54 0.48 9.78
CA LEU A 58 4.34 -0.74 9.77
C LEU A 58 5.71 -0.54 10.42
N LEU A 59 6.35 0.61 10.18
CA LEU A 59 7.61 0.97 10.84
C LEU A 59 7.42 1.21 12.33
N GLY A 60 6.35 1.89 12.74
CA GLY A 60 6.04 2.13 14.15
C GLY A 60 5.78 0.83 14.90
N VAL A 61 4.94 -0.03 14.34
CA VAL A 61 4.66 -1.37 14.89
C VAL A 61 5.93 -2.22 14.92
N GLY A 62 6.69 -2.25 13.83
CA GLY A 62 7.94 -2.98 13.75
C GLY A 62 8.98 -2.51 14.77
N SER A 63 9.10 -1.20 14.98
CA SER A 63 10.03 -0.61 15.96
C SER A 63 9.66 -0.99 17.41
N VAL A 64 8.37 -1.06 17.73
CA VAL A 64 7.88 -1.47 19.05
C VAL A 64 8.04 -2.97 19.29
N ILE A 65 7.77 -3.80 18.27
CA ILE A 65 7.83 -5.26 18.39
C ILE A 65 9.26 -5.78 18.39
N LEU A 66 10.09 -5.31 17.46
CA LEU A 66 11.45 -5.83 17.27
C LEU A 66 12.44 -5.31 18.31
N LYS A 67 12.10 -4.23 19.04
CA LYS A 67 12.96 -3.53 20.01
C LYS A 67 14.46 -3.63 19.67
N PRO A 68 14.88 -3.13 18.50
CA PRO A 68 16.22 -3.38 17.97
C PRO A 68 17.36 -2.98 18.93
N GLY A 69 17.14 -1.99 19.80
CA GLY A 69 18.13 -1.57 20.80
C GLY A 69 18.36 -2.53 21.98
N GLU A 70 17.47 -3.50 22.23
CA GLU A 70 17.69 -4.55 23.26
C GLU A 70 18.39 -5.78 22.69
N ALA A 71 18.30 -6.01 21.37
CA ALA A 71 18.88 -7.16 20.69
C ALA A 71 20.41 -7.06 20.49
N GLU A 72 21.00 -5.86 20.57
CA GLU A 72 22.44 -5.64 20.40
C GLU A 72 23.27 -5.85 21.68
N VAL A 73 22.62 -6.06 22.84
CA VAL A 73 23.30 -6.13 24.15
C VAL A 73 23.41 -7.57 24.69
N SER A 74 23.04 -8.59 23.92
CA SER A 74 23.08 -10.00 24.35
C SER A 74 24.09 -10.86 23.60
#